data_AF-A0AAE4VKQ3-F1
#
_entry.id   AF-A0AAE4VKQ3-F1
#
_cell.length_a   1.000
_cell.length_b   1.000
_cell.length_c   1.000
_cell.angle_alpha   90.00
_cell.angle_beta   90.00
_cell.angle_gamma   90.00
#
_symmetry.space_group_name_H-M   'P 1'
#
loop_
_entity.id
_entity.type
_entity.pdbx_description
1 polymer ?
#
loop_
_entity_poly.entity_id
_entity_poly.type
_entity_poly.pdbx_seq_one_letter_code
_entity_poly.pdbx_strand_id
1 'polypeptide(L)'
;MIDTTAVQTVDTHEWEIPAYNRHAFEAAIAKANGKLARAGLDARFEVTYENFEKPAKAVTGVVVTEPWVRATLTGPLKLSHGHYTFVASLIEEEAGVTVHSAPGQELGGYIPNGTANCDHCGVDRNRGRLYLVRDERDGSIVQLGHSCIELYTGVSPKGLWSLTFDEELKSYTEASEGGFGIHDYGASVDMVLAYAFAHSDRGRHYVPTGGWAGTATVAHVRNSLFADINKMKEDDRAYYVAKAVDAAAYAADAELINAIRASVNETGPDSDYGRNLRVILAGEMVSPRNIGILTSLVKVYARQQQIEAERKATPIVAGFIGEVGERIKNIAGVAKTVYRDEGYYGMRTLLVGITDDGHVITWWASKSLDIEVGQRFTIGAATVKNHDNYKGQDQTVLSRPSKFEVCTGEDNE
;
A
#
# COMPACT_ATOMS: atom_id res chain seq x y z
N MET A 1 -58.25 -10.46 -5.79
CA MET A 1 -56.81 -10.77 -5.67
C MET A 1 -56.14 -10.12 -6.86
N ILE A 2 -55.62 -8.91 -6.68
CA ILE A 2 -54.78 -8.24 -7.69
C ILE A 2 -53.38 -8.29 -7.10
N ASP A 3 -52.55 -9.07 -7.76
CA ASP A 3 -51.13 -9.20 -7.54
C ASP A 3 -50.45 -7.91 -8.03
N THR A 4 -49.89 -7.16 -7.09
CA THR A 4 -49.13 -5.94 -7.40
C THR A 4 -47.90 -5.85 -6.50
N THR A 5 -47.10 -6.92 -6.42
CA THR A 5 -45.66 -6.76 -6.12
C THR A 5 -44.95 -6.19 -7.35
N ALA A 6 -45.26 -4.92 -7.66
CA ALA A 6 -44.33 -4.10 -8.42
C ALA A 6 -43.15 -3.86 -7.48
N VAL A 7 -42.04 -4.56 -7.72
CA VAL A 7 -40.77 -4.31 -7.04
C VAL A 7 -40.40 -2.86 -7.37
N GLN A 8 -40.66 -1.96 -6.42
CA GLN A 8 -40.27 -0.57 -6.53
C GLN A 8 -38.75 -0.55 -6.57
N THR A 9 -38.20 -0.11 -7.71
CA THR A 9 -36.77 0.17 -7.85
C THR A 9 -36.42 1.27 -6.87
N VAL A 10 -35.75 0.89 -5.78
CA VAL A 10 -35.21 1.81 -4.79
C VAL A 10 -34.05 2.54 -5.47
N ASP A 11 -34.12 3.86 -5.60
CA ASP A 11 -32.98 4.66 -6.05
C ASP A 11 -31.85 4.52 -5.02
N THR A 12 -30.91 3.64 -5.33
CA THR A 12 -29.67 3.43 -4.60
C THR A 12 -28.75 4.61 -4.88
N HIS A 13 -28.44 5.39 -3.83
CA HIS A 13 -27.39 6.38 -3.93
C HIS A 13 -26.03 5.68 -3.95
N GLU A 14 -25.31 5.89 -5.05
CA GLU A 14 -23.96 5.38 -5.24
C GLU A 14 -22.95 6.52 -5.28
N TRP A 15 -21.84 6.33 -4.58
CA TRP A 15 -20.69 7.21 -4.65
C TRP A 15 -19.49 6.42 -5.16
N GLU A 16 -18.86 6.90 -6.22
CA GLU A 16 -17.57 6.42 -6.64
C GLU A 16 -16.52 7.27 -5.94
N ILE A 17 -15.71 6.64 -5.11
CA ILE A 17 -14.78 7.29 -4.20
C ILE A 17 -13.38 6.75 -4.51
N PRO A 18 -12.36 7.60 -4.67
CA PRO A 18 -10.99 7.10 -4.75
C PRO A 18 -10.67 6.26 -3.51
N ALA A 19 -10.01 5.11 -3.65
CA ALA A 19 -9.85 4.15 -2.55
C ALA A 19 -9.20 4.77 -1.30
N TYR A 20 -8.36 5.80 -1.46
CA TYR A 20 -7.74 6.54 -0.36
C TYR A 20 -8.73 7.40 0.47
N ASN A 21 -9.86 7.82 -0.11
CA ASN A 21 -10.88 8.59 0.60
C ASN A 21 -11.86 7.69 1.39
N ARG A 22 -11.81 6.37 1.19
CA ARG A 22 -12.75 5.41 1.80
C ARG A 22 -12.80 5.53 3.33
N HIS A 23 -11.65 5.58 4.00
CA HIS A 23 -11.63 5.63 5.46
C HIS A 23 -12.23 6.94 6.02
N ALA A 24 -12.01 8.07 5.33
CA ALA A 24 -12.62 9.34 5.71
C ALA A 24 -14.13 9.33 5.49
N PHE A 25 -14.58 8.70 4.39
CA PHE A 25 -16.00 8.49 4.09
C PHE A 25 -16.68 7.59 5.14
N GLU A 26 -16.07 6.46 5.51
CA GLU A 26 -16.52 5.57 6.60
C GLU A 26 -16.62 6.32 7.94
N ALA A 27 -15.63 7.15 8.27
CA ALA A 27 -15.64 7.95 9.49
C ALA A 27 -16.75 9.01 9.50
N ALA A 28 -17.04 9.63 8.35
CA ALA A 28 -18.16 10.56 8.20
C ALA A 28 -19.50 9.85 8.45
N ILE A 29 -19.70 8.67 7.85
CA ILE A 29 -20.88 7.82 8.08
C ILE A 29 -21.01 7.43 9.56
N ALA A 30 -19.92 6.98 10.18
CA ALA A 30 -19.92 6.60 11.60
C ALA A 30 -20.29 7.78 12.51
N LYS A 31 -19.76 8.98 12.22
CA LYS A 31 -20.11 10.22 12.93
C LYS A 31 -21.57 10.59 12.73
N ALA A 32 -22.09 10.44 11.52
CA ALA A 32 -23.49 10.66 11.16
C ALA A 32 -24.40 9.70 11.95
N ASN A 33 -24.12 8.39 11.92
CA ASN A 33 -24.84 7.38 12.69
C ASN A 33 -24.76 7.64 14.21
N GLY A 34 -23.62 8.07 14.73
CA GLY A 34 -23.47 8.46 16.14
C GLY A 34 -24.25 9.74 16.52
N LYS A 35 -24.48 10.66 15.57
CA LYS A 35 -25.38 11.81 15.78
C LYS A 35 -26.84 11.37 15.79
N LEU A 36 -27.25 10.46 14.89
CA LEU A 36 -28.61 9.90 14.86
C LEU A 36 -28.92 9.09 16.14
N ALA A 37 -27.99 8.28 16.61
CA ALA A 37 -28.12 7.53 17.85
C ALA A 37 -28.28 8.46 19.08
N ARG A 38 -27.46 9.52 19.19
CA ARG A 38 -27.58 10.53 20.26
C ARG A 38 -28.88 11.33 20.17
N ALA A 39 -29.46 11.43 18.98
CA ALA A 39 -30.78 12.03 18.76
C ALA A 39 -31.94 11.09 19.12
N GLY A 40 -31.68 9.82 19.43
CA GLY A 40 -32.69 8.81 19.75
C GLY A 40 -33.42 8.27 18.52
N LEU A 41 -32.81 8.36 17.33
CA LEU A 41 -33.39 7.87 16.08
C LEU A 41 -32.86 6.48 15.77
N ASP A 42 -33.71 5.61 15.23
CA ASP A 42 -33.33 4.26 14.78
C ASP A 42 -32.71 4.27 13.37
N ALA A 43 -32.89 5.34 12.61
CA ALA A 43 -32.32 5.51 11.28
C ALA A 43 -30.79 5.39 11.28
N ARG A 44 -30.24 4.60 10.36
CA ARG A 44 -28.80 4.47 10.12
C ARG A 44 -28.51 4.59 8.63
N PHE A 45 -27.36 5.16 8.32
CA PHE A 45 -26.73 5.02 7.01
C PHE A 45 -26.02 3.66 6.98
N GLU A 46 -26.55 2.73 6.19
CA GLU A 46 -25.94 1.42 5.92
C GLU A 46 -25.34 1.45 4.52
N VAL A 47 -24.04 1.18 4.39
CA VAL A 47 -23.32 1.30 3.12
C VAL A 47 -22.56 0.02 2.84
N THR A 48 -22.69 -0.49 1.62
CA THR A 48 -21.87 -1.58 1.09
C THR A 48 -20.80 -1.03 0.16
N TYR A 49 -19.66 -1.72 0.08
CA TYR A 49 -18.50 -1.27 -0.70
C TYR A 49 -18.10 -2.33 -1.73
N GLU A 50 -17.91 -1.91 -2.98
CA GLU A 50 -17.37 -2.71 -4.07
C GLU A 50 -16.10 -2.03 -4.58
N ASN A 51 -14.97 -2.76 -4.62
CA ASN A 51 -13.72 -2.24 -5.18
C ASN A 51 -13.75 -2.35 -6.70
N PHE A 52 -13.27 -1.31 -7.40
CA PHE A 52 -13.10 -1.33 -8.85
C PHE A 52 -11.93 -0.43 -9.27
N GLU A 53 -11.56 -0.45 -10.54
CA GLU A 53 -10.49 0.38 -11.07
C GLU A 53 -11.05 1.39 -12.07
N LYS A 54 -10.57 2.64 -11.99
CA LYS A 54 -10.79 3.64 -13.04
C LYS A 54 -9.49 3.95 -13.77
N PRO A 55 -9.53 4.18 -15.10
CA PRO A 55 -8.39 4.74 -15.79
C PRO A 55 -8.13 6.16 -15.27
N ALA A 56 -6.98 6.39 -14.63
CA ALA A 56 -6.51 7.73 -14.31
C ALA A 56 -6.14 8.47 -15.61
N LYS A 57 -6.26 9.81 -15.62
CA LYS A 57 -5.80 10.64 -16.74
C LYS A 57 -4.37 10.24 -17.10
N ALA A 58 -4.21 9.67 -18.30
CA ALA A 58 -2.93 9.24 -18.82
C ALA A 58 -2.07 10.49 -19.04
N VAL A 59 -1.08 10.67 -18.18
CA VAL A 59 -0.05 11.70 -18.40
C VAL A 59 0.87 11.31 -19.56
N THR A 60 0.82 10.07 -20.06
CA THR A 60 1.84 9.53 -20.97
C THR A 60 1.36 8.45 -21.95
N GLY A 61 0.05 8.27 -22.17
CA GLY A 61 -0.47 7.19 -23.02
C GLY A 61 -0.40 5.78 -22.39
N VAL A 62 0.14 5.65 -21.18
CA VAL A 62 -0.03 4.48 -20.31
C VAL A 62 -1.21 4.75 -19.39
N VAL A 63 -2.22 3.90 -19.44
CA VAL A 63 -3.37 3.94 -18.53
C VAL A 63 -2.88 3.44 -17.17
N VAL A 64 -2.62 4.37 -16.25
CA VAL A 64 -2.49 4.02 -14.84
C VAL A 64 -3.90 3.79 -14.31
N THR A 65 -4.21 2.60 -13.82
CA THR A 65 -5.47 2.36 -13.14
C THR A 65 -5.38 2.90 -11.72
N GLU A 66 -6.31 3.78 -11.38
CA GLU A 66 -6.50 4.24 -10.01
C GLU A 66 -7.48 3.29 -9.33
N PRO A 67 -7.19 2.82 -8.11
CA PRO A 67 -8.13 2.03 -7.33
C PRO A 67 -9.25 2.93 -6.79
N TRP A 68 -10.49 2.53 -7.03
CA TRP A 68 -11.70 3.21 -6.61
C TRP A 68 -12.60 2.24 -5.83
N VAL A 69 -13.52 2.81 -5.07
CA VAL A 69 -14.50 2.08 -4.28
C VAL A 69 -15.86 2.66 -4.61
N ARG A 70 -16.79 1.81 -5.04
CA ARG A 70 -18.20 2.15 -5.16
C ARG A 70 -18.85 1.89 -3.82
N ALA A 71 -19.29 2.96 -3.17
CA ALA A 71 -20.08 2.92 -1.95
C ALA A 71 -21.57 3.02 -2.32
N THR A 72 -22.36 2.02 -1.96
CA THR A 72 -23.80 1.99 -2.24
C THR A 72 -24.56 2.05 -0.94
N LEU A 73 -25.42 3.06 -0.77
CA LEU A 73 -26.32 3.12 0.39
C LEU A 73 -27.40 2.04 0.27
N THR A 74 -27.40 1.09 1.20
CA THR A 74 -28.40 0.04 1.27
C THR A 74 -29.54 0.46 2.19
N GLY A 75 -30.72 0.66 1.62
CA GLY A 75 -31.95 0.90 2.36
C GLY A 75 -32.38 2.37 2.44
N PRO A 76 -33.68 2.64 2.57
CA PRO A 76 -34.17 4.01 2.70
C PRO A 76 -33.77 4.58 4.07
N LEU A 77 -33.19 5.77 4.09
CA LEU A 77 -32.99 6.51 5.34
C LEU A 77 -34.35 6.98 5.85
N LYS A 78 -35.05 6.15 6.63
CA LYS A 78 -36.36 6.50 7.19
C LYS A 78 -36.19 7.33 8.46
N LEU A 79 -36.14 8.65 8.31
CA LEU A 79 -36.26 9.59 9.43
C LEU A 79 -37.73 9.68 9.85
N SER A 80 -38.15 8.78 10.73
CA SER A 80 -39.49 8.82 11.33
C SER A 80 -39.46 9.30 12.76
N HIS A 81 -40.49 10.04 13.14
CA HIS A 81 -40.76 10.39 14.52
C HIS A 81 -42.26 10.44 14.73
N GLY A 82 -42.77 9.57 15.60
CA GLY A 82 -44.21 9.30 15.68
C GLY A 82 -44.73 8.71 14.36
N HIS A 83 -45.86 9.24 13.87
CA HIS A 83 -46.44 8.86 12.58
C HIS A 83 -45.95 9.73 11.41
N TYR A 84 -44.93 10.56 11.61
CA TYR A 84 -44.40 11.44 10.58
C TYR A 84 -43.07 10.93 10.05
N THR A 85 -42.91 10.93 8.75
CA THR A 85 -41.65 10.62 8.05
C THR A 85 -41.19 11.87 7.28
N PHE A 86 -39.95 12.28 7.50
CA PHE A 86 -39.35 13.38 6.74
C PHE A 86 -38.85 12.85 5.40
N VAL A 87 -39.48 13.27 4.30
CA VAL A 87 -39.28 12.68 2.97
C VAL A 87 -38.36 13.51 2.07
N ALA A 88 -38.31 14.83 2.24
CA ALA A 88 -37.41 15.70 1.47
C ALA A 88 -37.14 17.03 2.19
N SER A 89 -36.06 17.72 1.79
CA SER A 89 -35.88 19.14 2.04
C SER A 89 -36.06 19.95 0.76
N LEU A 90 -36.59 21.17 0.91
CA LEU A 90 -36.76 22.14 -0.16
C LEU A 90 -35.81 23.33 0.06
N ILE A 91 -35.14 23.75 -0.99
CA ILE A 91 -34.21 24.88 -0.99
C ILE A 91 -34.70 25.90 -2.01
N GLU A 92 -34.78 27.17 -1.59
CA GLU A 92 -35.15 28.27 -2.48
C GLU A 92 -33.93 28.74 -3.28
N GLU A 93 -34.10 28.85 -4.58
CA GLU A 93 -33.12 29.29 -5.57
C GLU A 93 -33.70 30.43 -6.42
N GLU A 94 -32.86 31.17 -7.16
CA GLU A 94 -33.28 32.33 -7.95
C GLU A 94 -34.40 32.00 -8.97
N ALA A 95 -34.41 30.78 -9.50
CA ALA A 95 -35.37 30.32 -10.50
C ALA A 95 -36.56 29.52 -9.95
N GLY A 96 -36.65 29.30 -8.63
CA GLY A 96 -37.71 28.51 -8.00
C GLY A 96 -37.24 27.70 -6.79
N VAL A 97 -37.92 26.60 -6.49
CA VAL A 97 -37.59 25.73 -5.34
C VAL A 97 -37.09 24.37 -5.82
N THR A 98 -35.92 23.94 -5.35
CA THR A 98 -35.37 22.60 -5.60
C THR A 98 -35.80 21.61 -4.54
N VAL A 99 -35.93 20.34 -4.91
CA VAL A 99 -36.31 19.24 -4.04
C VAL A 99 -35.13 18.31 -3.85
N HIS A 100 -34.78 18.06 -2.58
CA HIS A 100 -33.74 17.13 -2.18
C HIS A 100 -34.40 16.02 -1.35
N SER A 101 -34.80 14.93 -2.01
CA SER A 101 -35.43 13.78 -1.35
C SER A 101 -34.44 13.05 -0.46
N ALA A 102 -34.90 12.58 0.70
CA ALA A 102 -34.11 11.70 1.53
C ALA A 102 -33.74 10.42 0.74
N PRO A 103 -32.56 9.82 0.95
CA PRO A 103 -32.20 8.60 0.25
C PRO A 103 -33.26 7.49 0.39
N GLY A 104 -33.73 6.96 -0.74
CA GLY A 104 -34.78 5.94 -0.82
C GLY A 104 -36.20 6.43 -0.49
N GLN A 105 -36.45 7.74 -0.47
CA GLN A 105 -37.79 8.32 -0.32
C GLN A 105 -38.28 8.93 -1.64
N GLU A 106 -39.51 8.58 -2.02
CA GLU A 106 -40.20 9.10 -3.20
C GLU A 106 -41.29 10.09 -2.81
N LEU A 107 -41.62 11.03 -3.70
CA LEU A 107 -42.75 11.96 -3.48
C LEU A 107 -44.09 11.43 -3.98
N GLY A 108 -44.12 10.31 -4.71
CA GLY A 108 -45.37 9.66 -5.14
C GLY A 108 -46.26 10.56 -6.02
N GLY A 109 -45.66 11.46 -6.80
CA GLY A 109 -46.38 12.42 -7.64
C GLY A 109 -46.79 13.73 -6.94
N TYR A 110 -46.45 13.92 -5.66
CA TYR A 110 -46.62 15.21 -4.98
C TYR A 110 -45.74 16.28 -5.64
N ILE A 111 -46.35 17.41 -6.00
CA ILE A 111 -45.68 18.57 -6.59
C ILE A 111 -45.63 19.66 -5.52
N PRO A 112 -44.43 20.08 -5.06
CA PRO A 112 -44.29 21.17 -4.11
C PRO A 112 -44.88 22.47 -4.64
N ASN A 113 -45.26 23.38 -3.73
CA ASN A 113 -45.94 24.62 -4.06
C ASN A 113 -45.09 25.62 -4.89
N GLY A 114 -43.81 25.30 -5.17
CA GLY A 114 -42.89 26.13 -5.94
C GLY A 114 -42.48 27.45 -5.25
N THR A 115 -42.83 27.62 -3.98
CA THR A 115 -42.58 28.83 -3.17
C THR A 115 -42.05 28.46 -1.79
N ALA A 116 -41.39 29.39 -1.09
CA ALA A 116 -40.88 29.20 0.27
C ALA A 116 -41.95 29.32 1.39
N ASN A 117 -43.23 29.14 1.02
CA ASN A 117 -44.37 29.22 1.93
C ASN A 117 -44.51 27.94 2.76
N CYS A 118 -44.91 28.09 4.02
CA CYS A 118 -45.15 26.96 4.92
C CYS A 118 -46.65 26.70 5.02
N ASP A 119 -47.07 25.45 4.79
CA ASP A 119 -48.49 25.05 4.78
C ASP A 119 -49.15 25.18 6.17
N HIS A 120 -48.35 25.14 7.25
CA HIS A 120 -48.87 25.31 8.60
C HIS A 120 -49.21 26.77 8.94
N CYS A 121 -48.25 27.68 8.73
CA CYS A 121 -48.39 29.06 9.19
C CYS A 121 -48.80 30.05 8.11
N GLY A 122 -48.61 29.72 6.82
CA GLY A 122 -48.94 30.57 5.68
C GLY A 122 -48.16 31.89 5.60
N VAL A 123 -47.24 32.18 6.53
CA VAL A 123 -46.51 33.45 6.57
C VAL A 123 -45.33 33.42 5.60
N ASP A 124 -45.21 34.43 4.74
CA ASP A 124 -44.02 34.65 3.92
C ASP A 124 -42.87 35.17 4.80
N ARG A 125 -41.76 34.42 4.84
CA ARG A 125 -40.62 34.68 5.73
C ARG A 125 -39.25 34.54 5.05
N ASN A 126 -39.19 34.47 3.71
CA ASN A 126 -37.95 34.20 2.96
C ASN A 126 -37.12 33.06 3.59
N ARG A 127 -37.71 31.85 3.63
CA ARG A 127 -37.15 30.72 4.38
C ARG A 127 -36.07 30.03 3.57
N GLY A 128 -34.83 30.05 4.05
CA GLY A 128 -33.73 29.35 3.38
C GLY A 128 -33.89 27.83 3.27
N ARG A 129 -34.75 27.19 4.08
CA ARG A 129 -35.06 25.74 4.00
C ARG A 129 -36.48 25.41 4.45
N LEU A 130 -37.15 24.52 3.71
CA LEU A 130 -38.41 23.86 4.11
C LEU A 130 -38.25 22.33 4.05
N TYR A 131 -39.22 21.62 4.59
CA TYR A 131 -39.23 20.17 4.69
C TYR A 131 -40.56 19.62 4.21
N LEU A 132 -40.52 18.55 3.44
CA LEU A 132 -41.69 17.74 3.12
C LEU A 132 -41.82 16.64 4.16
N VAL A 133 -42.98 16.59 4.82
CA VAL A 133 -43.28 15.64 5.88
C VAL A 133 -44.47 14.80 5.44
N ARG A 134 -44.28 13.48 5.39
CA ARG A 134 -45.35 12.51 5.14
C ARG A 134 -46.00 12.11 6.46
N ASP A 135 -47.32 12.17 6.52
CA ASP A 135 -48.11 11.54 7.58
C ASP A 135 -48.40 10.09 7.20
N GLU A 136 -47.86 9.13 7.95
CA GLU A 136 -48.02 7.70 7.69
C GLU A 136 -49.44 7.21 8.02
N ARG A 137 -50.29 8.03 8.65
CA ARG A 137 -51.69 7.65 8.96
C ARG A 137 -52.58 7.67 7.71
N ASP A 138 -52.34 8.62 6.81
CA ASP A 138 -53.18 8.83 5.61
C ASP A 138 -52.37 8.98 4.30
N GLY A 139 -51.04 9.03 4.39
CA GLY A 139 -50.12 9.17 3.25
C GLY A 139 -49.96 10.59 2.74
N SER A 140 -50.60 11.59 3.36
CA SER A 140 -50.52 12.99 2.95
C SER A 140 -49.10 13.56 3.14
N ILE A 141 -48.69 14.46 2.23
CA ILE A 141 -47.40 15.17 2.31
C ILE A 141 -47.68 16.65 2.52
N VAL A 142 -46.97 17.25 3.49
CA VAL A 142 -47.14 18.67 3.88
C VAL A 142 -45.78 19.38 3.85
N GLN A 143 -45.76 20.60 3.32
CA GLN A 143 -44.58 21.47 3.24
C GLN A 143 -44.48 22.37 4.48
N LEU A 144 -43.48 22.10 5.34
CA LEU A 144 -43.31 22.76 6.63
C LEU A 144 -41.96 23.47 6.74
N GLY A 145 -41.98 24.71 7.25
CA GLY A 145 -40.75 25.40 7.67
C GLY A 145 -40.19 24.83 8.97
N HIS A 146 -38.87 24.89 9.18
CA HIS A 146 -38.19 24.29 10.34
C HIS A 146 -38.87 24.58 11.69
N SER A 147 -39.16 25.85 11.99
CA SER A 147 -39.81 26.26 13.25
C SER A 147 -41.29 25.90 13.36
N CYS A 148 -41.93 25.52 12.25
CA CYS A 148 -43.33 25.11 12.20
C CYS A 148 -43.49 23.59 12.32
N ILE A 149 -42.41 22.81 12.18
CA ILE A 149 -42.48 21.35 12.26
C ILE A 149 -43.01 20.95 13.63
N GLU A 150 -42.35 21.36 14.72
CA GLU A 150 -42.75 20.98 16.07
C GLU A 150 -44.16 21.48 16.43
N LEU A 151 -44.54 22.66 15.93
CA LEU A 151 -45.88 23.22 16.12
C LEU A 151 -46.97 22.42 15.38
N TYR A 152 -46.65 21.86 14.23
CA TYR A 152 -47.57 21.09 13.40
C TYR A 152 -47.64 19.61 13.82
N THR A 153 -46.48 18.99 14.03
CA THR A 153 -46.36 17.55 14.29
C THR A 153 -46.35 17.21 15.79
N GLY A 154 -46.16 18.19 16.68
CA GLY A 154 -45.92 17.97 18.10
C GLY A 154 -44.55 17.36 18.41
N VAL A 155 -43.67 17.28 17.41
CA VAL A 155 -42.40 16.57 17.45
C VAL A 155 -41.26 17.54 17.20
N SER A 156 -40.30 17.59 18.12
CA SER A 156 -39.06 18.34 17.89
C SER A 156 -38.15 17.57 16.92
N PRO A 157 -37.95 18.05 15.68
CA PRO A 157 -37.30 17.26 14.66
C PRO A 157 -35.78 17.26 14.89
N LYS A 158 -35.26 16.14 15.40
CA LYS A 158 -33.82 15.89 15.47
C LYS A 158 -33.38 15.16 14.20
N GLY A 159 -32.14 15.37 13.78
CA GLY A 159 -31.57 14.60 12.66
C GLY A 159 -31.86 15.13 11.26
N LEU A 160 -32.61 16.23 11.08
CA LEU A 160 -32.95 16.80 9.76
C LEU A 160 -31.76 17.07 8.84
N TRP A 161 -30.55 17.27 9.39
CA TRP A 161 -29.31 17.40 8.62
C TRP A 161 -28.96 16.13 7.81
N SER A 162 -29.47 14.96 8.19
CA SER A 162 -29.18 13.70 7.50
C SER A 162 -29.87 13.61 6.13
N LEU A 163 -30.86 14.48 5.88
CA LEU A 163 -31.55 14.60 4.59
C LEU A 163 -30.67 15.21 3.50
N THR A 164 -29.65 15.97 3.87
CA THR A 164 -28.69 16.63 2.95
C THR A 164 -27.26 16.12 3.18
N PHE A 165 -27.10 14.98 3.83
CA PHE A 165 -25.78 14.43 4.15
C PHE A 165 -25.10 13.82 2.91
N ASP A 166 -25.88 13.42 1.92
CA ASP A 166 -25.42 12.99 0.60
C ASP A 166 -24.55 14.07 -0.09
N GLU A 167 -24.89 15.36 0.10
CA GLU A 167 -24.08 16.49 -0.40
C GLU A 167 -22.74 16.62 0.32
N GLU A 168 -22.70 16.38 1.63
CA GLU A 168 -21.44 16.33 2.40
C GLU A 168 -20.57 15.16 1.91
N LEU A 169 -21.18 14.03 1.55
CA LEU A 169 -20.52 12.86 0.99
C LEU A 169 -19.97 13.07 -0.43
N LYS A 170 -20.58 13.93 -1.26
CA LYS A 170 -20.06 14.30 -2.60
C LYS A 170 -18.67 14.93 -2.55
N SER A 171 -18.30 15.60 -1.46
CA SER A 171 -16.94 16.16 -1.30
C SER A 171 -15.82 15.11 -1.30
N TYR A 172 -16.17 13.84 -1.07
CA TYR A 172 -15.22 12.72 -1.10
C TYR A 172 -15.15 12.05 -2.48
N THR A 173 -16.07 12.35 -3.40
CA THR A 173 -16.12 11.77 -4.76
C THR A 173 -15.22 12.49 -5.77
N GLU A 174 -14.83 13.73 -5.48
CA GLU A 174 -13.95 14.49 -6.34
C GLU A 174 -12.49 14.23 -5.95
N ALA A 175 -11.68 13.82 -6.93
CA ALA A 175 -10.23 13.90 -6.82
C ALA A 175 -9.87 15.39 -6.73
N SER A 176 -9.69 15.90 -5.51
CA SER A 176 -9.46 17.33 -5.26
C SER A 176 -8.36 17.88 -6.16
N GLU A 177 -8.75 18.66 -7.16
CA GLU A 177 -7.85 19.51 -7.94
C GLU A 177 -7.48 20.74 -7.08
N GLY A 178 -6.65 20.55 -6.05
CA GLY A 178 -5.91 21.66 -5.41
C GLY A 178 -6.23 22.04 -3.96
N GLY A 179 -6.50 21.08 -3.06
CA GLY A 179 -6.54 21.33 -1.62
C GLY A 179 -5.22 21.04 -0.90
N PHE A 180 -4.65 22.01 -0.19
CA PHE A 180 -3.59 21.80 0.82
C PHE A 180 -4.15 21.13 2.09
N GLY A 181 -4.74 19.94 1.94
CA GLY A 181 -5.11 19.05 3.04
C GLY A 181 -4.01 18.01 3.27
N ILE A 182 -3.85 17.54 4.50
CA ILE A 182 -3.04 16.34 4.76
C ILE A 182 -3.79 15.17 4.11
N HIS A 183 -3.42 14.85 2.88
CA HIS A 183 -3.99 13.75 2.12
C HIS A 183 -3.58 12.41 2.75
N ASP A 184 -4.55 11.58 3.10
CA ASP A 184 -4.31 10.21 3.55
C ASP A 184 -4.15 9.30 2.32
N TYR A 185 -3.13 9.54 1.48
CA TYR A 185 -2.91 8.80 0.23
C TYR A 185 -2.54 7.33 0.49
N GLY A 186 -3.50 6.42 0.40
CA GLY A 186 -3.20 5.00 0.20
C GLY A 186 -2.62 4.78 -1.21
N ALA A 187 -1.53 4.02 -1.34
CA ALA A 187 -1.03 3.53 -2.63
C ALA A 187 -1.07 2.00 -2.67
N SER A 188 -1.29 1.42 -3.86
CA SER A 188 -1.19 -0.03 -4.04
C SER A 188 0.20 -0.53 -3.63
N VAL A 189 0.25 -1.59 -2.83
CA VAL A 189 1.49 -2.23 -2.39
C VAL A 189 2.31 -2.65 -3.61
N ASP A 190 1.69 -3.22 -4.63
CA ASP A 190 2.37 -3.69 -5.83
C ASP A 190 2.94 -2.55 -6.66
N MET A 191 2.18 -1.46 -6.82
CA MET A 191 2.68 -0.28 -7.52
C MET A 191 3.85 0.38 -6.78
N VAL A 192 3.80 0.42 -5.44
CA VAL A 192 4.92 0.93 -4.64
C VAL A 192 6.16 0.06 -4.84
N LEU A 193 6.02 -1.27 -4.85
CA LEU A 193 7.13 -2.20 -5.09
C LEU A 193 7.67 -2.07 -6.52
N ALA A 194 6.81 -1.95 -7.52
CA ALA A 194 7.18 -1.80 -8.92
C ALA A 194 7.95 -0.49 -9.18
N TYR A 195 7.44 0.64 -8.67
CA TYR A 195 8.15 1.92 -8.76
C TYR A 195 9.45 1.90 -7.97
N ALA A 196 9.47 1.30 -6.77
CA ALA A 196 10.68 1.16 -5.99
C ALA A 196 11.74 0.37 -6.77
N PHE A 197 11.35 -0.73 -7.41
CA PHE A 197 12.21 -1.57 -8.24
C PHE A 197 12.73 -0.80 -9.47
N ALA A 198 11.87 -0.02 -10.14
CA ALA A 198 12.23 0.80 -11.29
C ALA A 198 13.22 1.93 -10.94
N HIS A 199 12.99 2.66 -9.84
CA HIS A 199 13.83 3.79 -9.42
C HIS A 199 15.14 3.40 -8.76
N SER A 200 15.27 2.16 -8.28
CA SER A 200 16.46 1.67 -7.59
C SER A 200 17.35 0.77 -8.45
N ASP A 201 17.15 0.76 -9.77
CA ASP A 201 17.83 -0.19 -10.66
C ASP A 201 17.71 -1.64 -10.14
N ARG A 202 16.46 -2.09 -10.01
CA ARG A 202 16.11 -3.44 -9.53
C ARG A 202 16.60 -3.71 -8.10
N GLY A 203 16.65 -2.67 -7.27
CA GLY A 203 17.10 -2.73 -5.87
C GLY A 203 18.60 -2.60 -5.65
N ARG A 204 19.43 -2.60 -6.70
CA ARG A 204 20.90 -2.51 -6.58
C ARG A 204 21.39 -1.11 -6.20
N HIS A 205 20.68 -0.08 -6.64
CA HIS A 205 20.99 1.33 -6.40
C HIS A 205 19.95 1.98 -5.48
N TYR A 206 19.55 1.27 -4.42
CA TYR A 206 18.66 1.82 -3.40
C TYR A 206 19.35 2.93 -2.58
N VAL A 207 18.71 4.10 -2.49
CA VAL A 207 19.20 5.27 -1.74
C VAL A 207 18.31 5.51 -0.51
N PRO A 208 18.84 5.37 0.73
CA PRO A 208 18.07 5.56 1.96
C PRO A 208 17.76 7.03 2.22
N THR A 209 16.74 7.28 3.05
CA THR A 209 16.44 8.63 3.55
C THR A 209 17.55 9.06 4.52
N GLY A 210 18.18 10.22 4.28
CA GLY A 210 19.29 10.72 5.09
C GLY A 210 20.69 10.30 4.62
N GLY A 211 20.80 9.63 3.47
CA GLY A 211 22.09 9.45 2.80
C GLY A 211 22.63 10.78 2.26
N TRP A 212 23.96 10.92 2.22
CA TRP A 212 24.64 12.13 1.69
C TRP A 212 24.61 12.21 0.15
N ALA A 213 24.09 11.19 -0.54
CA ALA A 213 24.15 11.05 -1.99
C ALA A 213 22.75 11.05 -2.61
N GLY A 214 22.46 12.09 -3.39
CA GLY A 214 21.32 12.15 -4.30
C GLY A 214 19.93 12.15 -3.65
N THR A 215 18.92 12.03 -4.50
CA THR A 215 17.51 11.96 -4.10
C THR A 215 17.19 10.55 -3.59
N ALA A 216 16.58 10.45 -2.41
CA ALA A 216 16.22 9.16 -1.83
C ALA A 216 15.23 8.40 -2.74
N THR A 217 15.35 7.08 -2.83
CA THR A 217 14.46 6.25 -3.68
C THR A 217 12.99 6.46 -3.31
N VAL A 218 12.68 6.61 -2.02
CA VAL A 218 11.31 6.90 -1.56
C VAL A 218 10.75 8.24 -2.08
N ALA A 219 11.60 9.25 -2.30
CA ALA A 219 11.16 10.53 -2.84
C ALA A 219 10.77 10.38 -4.32
N HIS A 220 11.56 9.62 -5.10
CA HIS A 220 11.19 9.28 -6.48
C HIS A 220 9.89 8.48 -6.54
N VAL A 221 9.71 7.47 -5.69
CA VAL A 221 8.48 6.69 -5.61
C VAL A 221 7.27 7.59 -5.28
N ARG A 222 7.42 8.50 -4.31
CA ARG A 222 6.34 9.45 -3.97
C ARG A 222 6.01 10.41 -5.12
N ASN A 223 7.01 10.90 -5.84
CA ASN A 223 6.78 11.76 -6.99
C ASN A 223 6.03 11.01 -8.10
N SER A 224 6.40 9.76 -8.39
CA SER A 224 5.72 8.95 -9.39
C SER A 224 4.27 8.62 -9.02
N LEU A 225 3.98 8.46 -7.73
CA LEU A 225 2.64 8.11 -7.26
C LEU A 225 1.72 9.32 -7.06
N PHE A 226 2.25 10.47 -6.64
CA PHE A 226 1.42 11.56 -6.11
C PHE A 226 1.72 12.94 -6.71
N ALA A 227 2.82 13.12 -7.45
CA ALA A 227 3.14 14.41 -8.02
C ALA A 227 2.57 14.55 -9.43
N ASP A 228 2.17 15.77 -9.78
CA ASP A 228 1.83 16.14 -11.14
C ASP A 228 3.12 16.36 -11.95
N ILE A 229 3.61 15.29 -12.58
CA ILE A 229 4.88 15.30 -13.34
C ILE A 229 4.84 16.25 -14.56
N ASN A 230 3.67 16.68 -15.02
CA ASN A 230 3.56 17.65 -16.13
C ASN A 230 4.06 19.04 -15.75
N LYS A 231 4.06 19.35 -14.45
CA LYS A 231 4.58 20.61 -13.91
C LYS A 231 6.08 20.57 -13.68
N MET A 232 6.74 19.43 -13.92
CA MET A 232 8.19 19.29 -13.79
C MET A 232 8.90 19.78 -15.06
N LYS A 233 10.21 20.06 -14.91
CA LYS A 233 11.08 20.36 -16.05
C LYS A 233 11.13 19.18 -17.01
N GLU A 234 11.45 19.45 -18.28
CA GLU A 234 11.41 18.44 -19.34
C GLU A 234 12.25 17.19 -19.02
N ASP A 235 13.49 17.37 -18.56
CA ASP A 235 14.40 16.27 -18.21
C ASP A 235 13.84 15.42 -17.05
N ASP A 236 13.34 16.07 -16.00
CA ASP A 236 12.73 15.39 -14.85
C ASP A 236 11.47 14.63 -15.27
N ARG A 237 10.60 15.27 -16.07
CA ARG A 237 9.39 14.66 -16.60
C ARG A 237 9.75 13.41 -17.41
N ALA A 238 10.69 13.52 -18.34
CA ALA A 238 11.13 12.40 -19.18
C ALA A 238 11.64 11.21 -18.33
N TYR A 239 12.39 11.49 -17.26
CA TYR A 239 12.83 10.47 -16.31
C TYR A 239 11.64 9.73 -15.66
N TYR A 240 10.66 10.46 -15.12
CA TYR A 240 9.50 9.84 -14.45
C TYR A 240 8.58 9.12 -15.44
N VAL A 241 8.44 9.60 -16.67
CA VAL A 241 7.71 8.89 -17.74
C VAL A 241 8.36 7.54 -18.05
N ALA A 242 9.68 7.51 -18.24
CA ALA A 242 10.40 6.27 -18.49
C ALA A 242 10.23 5.27 -17.32
N LYS A 243 10.28 5.78 -16.09
CA LYS A 243 10.11 4.96 -14.89
C LYS A 243 8.69 4.45 -14.70
N ALA A 244 7.67 5.18 -15.17
CA ALA A 244 6.29 4.70 -15.19
C ALA A 244 6.10 3.52 -16.16
N VAL A 245 6.77 3.54 -17.33
CA VAL A 245 6.76 2.41 -18.27
C VAL A 245 7.41 1.18 -17.64
N ASP A 246 8.59 1.34 -17.04
CA ASP A 246 9.28 0.28 -16.30
C ASP A 246 8.37 -0.31 -15.20
N ALA A 247 7.79 0.56 -14.37
CA ALA A 247 6.94 0.15 -13.24
C ALA A 247 5.67 -0.57 -13.70
N ALA A 248 5.01 -0.13 -14.77
CA ALA A 248 3.83 -0.80 -15.31
C ALA A 248 4.17 -2.23 -15.79
N ALA A 249 5.31 -2.41 -16.46
CA ALA A 249 5.77 -3.72 -16.87
C ALA A 249 6.06 -4.63 -15.66
N TYR A 250 6.72 -4.11 -14.62
CA TYR A 250 6.99 -4.88 -13.41
C TYR A 250 5.74 -5.19 -12.58
N ALA A 251 4.76 -4.29 -12.53
CA ALA A 251 3.50 -4.51 -11.82
C ALA A 251 2.65 -5.60 -12.49
N ALA A 252 2.72 -5.72 -13.82
CA ALA A 252 2.04 -6.79 -14.56
C ALA A 252 2.72 -8.17 -14.42
N ASP A 253 3.98 -8.21 -13.97
CA ASP A 253 4.72 -9.44 -13.69
C ASP A 253 4.42 -9.94 -12.26
N ALA A 254 3.34 -10.74 -12.15
CA ALA A 254 2.91 -11.28 -10.87
C ALA A 254 3.97 -12.17 -10.19
N GLU A 255 4.81 -12.88 -10.96
CA GLU A 255 5.87 -13.71 -10.40
C GLU A 255 6.96 -12.85 -9.75
N LEU A 256 7.40 -11.79 -10.44
CA LEU A 256 8.37 -10.83 -9.90
C LEU A 256 7.85 -10.16 -8.63
N ILE A 257 6.62 -9.63 -8.67
CA ILE A 257 6.04 -8.93 -7.52
C ILE A 257 5.92 -9.88 -6.32
N ASN A 258 5.44 -11.11 -6.53
CA ASN A 258 5.36 -12.10 -5.47
C ASN A 258 6.74 -12.50 -4.94
N ALA A 259 7.76 -12.58 -5.79
CA ALA A 259 9.14 -12.83 -5.36
C ALA A 259 9.69 -11.68 -4.50
N ILE A 260 9.42 -10.42 -4.87
CA ILE A 260 9.79 -9.26 -4.06
C ILE A 260 9.08 -9.29 -2.71
N ARG A 261 7.76 -9.56 -2.69
CA ARG A 261 6.97 -9.69 -1.46
C ARG A 261 7.54 -10.79 -0.55
N ALA A 262 7.89 -11.94 -1.11
CA ALA A 262 8.44 -13.08 -0.37
C ALA A 262 9.81 -12.80 0.26
N SER A 263 10.59 -11.85 -0.27
CA SER A 263 11.90 -11.47 0.29
C SER A 263 11.82 -10.94 1.74
N VAL A 264 10.63 -10.59 2.22
CA VAL A 264 10.42 -10.25 3.65
C VAL A 264 10.83 -11.39 4.58
N ASN A 265 10.80 -12.64 4.12
CA ASN A 265 11.21 -13.81 4.90
C ASN A 265 12.71 -13.84 5.20
N GLU A 266 13.52 -13.08 4.45
CA GLU A 266 14.96 -12.89 4.75
C GLU A 266 15.19 -11.87 5.87
N THR A 267 14.13 -11.17 6.31
CA THR A 267 14.20 -10.28 7.48
C THR A 267 14.05 -11.08 8.77
N GLY A 268 14.67 -10.62 9.86
CA GLY A 268 14.59 -11.31 11.14
C GLY A 268 13.13 -11.44 11.61
N PRO A 269 12.64 -12.65 11.98
CA PRO A 269 11.24 -12.90 12.31
C PRO A 269 10.74 -12.09 13.52
N ASP A 270 11.65 -11.70 14.41
CA ASP A 270 11.35 -10.88 15.59
C ASP A 270 11.79 -9.41 15.45
N SER A 271 12.28 -9.01 14.27
CA SER A 271 12.65 -7.61 14.03
C SER A 271 11.41 -6.74 13.82
N ASP A 272 11.39 -5.55 14.42
CA ASP A 272 10.31 -4.57 14.23
C ASP A 272 10.13 -4.20 12.75
N TYR A 273 11.25 -4.11 12.01
CA TYR A 273 11.27 -3.89 10.57
C TYR A 273 10.53 -4.99 9.80
N GLY A 274 10.89 -6.27 10.04
CA GLY A 274 10.25 -7.41 9.39
C GLY A 274 8.79 -7.63 9.81
N ARG A 275 8.44 -7.28 11.06
CA ARG A 275 7.06 -7.30 11.55
C ARG A 275 6.20 -6.26 10.82
N ASN A 276 6.68 -5.03 10.72
CA ASN A 276 5.97 -3.95 10.03
C ASN A 276 5.78 -4.25 8.54
N LEU A 277 6.80 -4.78 7.86
CA LEU A 277 6.69 -5.19 6.46
C LEU A 277 5.64 -6.26 6.24
N ARG A 278 5.59 -7.31 7.08
CA ARG A 278 4.56 -8.37 6.96
C ARG A 278 3.14 -7.83 7.13
N VAL A 279 2.94 -6.87 8.05
CA VAL A 279 1.64 -6.20 8.22
C VAL A 279 1.25 -5.41 6.97
N ILE A 280 2.19 -4.65 6.40
CA ILE A 280 1.94 -3.86 5.18
C ILE A 280 1.65 -4.77 3.99
N LEU A 281 2.44 -5.83 3.81
CA LEU A 281 2.32 -6.77 2.69
C LEU A 281 1.05 -7.63 2.74
N ALA A 282 0.43 -7.80 3.92
CA ALA A 282 -0.85 -8.47 4.06
C ALA A 282 -2.04 -7.63 3.55
N GLY A 283 -1.84 -6.33 3.33
CA GLY A 283 -2.83 -5.44 2.73
C GLY A 283 -2.59 -5.23 1.24
N GLU A 284 -3.63 -4.73 0.56
CA GLU A 284 -3.55 -4.29 -0.84
C GLU A 284 -3.01 -2.86 -0.96
N MET A 285 -3.24 -2.03 0.07
CA MET A 285 -2.92 -0.61 0.10
C MET A 285 -1.98 -0.27 1.27
N VAL A 286 -1.09 0.70 1.06
CA VAL A 286 -0.17 1.23 2.08
C VAL A 286 -0.37 2.73 2.26
N SER A 287 -0.36 3.19 3.51
CA SER A 287 -0.47 4.61 3.85
C SER A 287 0.82 5.39 3.49
N PRO A 288 0.76 6.73 3.33
CA PRO A 288 1.92 7.54 2.92
C PRO A 288 3.12 7.43 3.88
N ARG A 289 2.81 7.20 5.16
CA ARG A 289 3.79 7.05 6.25
C ARG A 289 4.62 5.78 6.07
N ASN A 290 4.02 4.74 5.52
CA ASN A 290 4.61 3.41 5.40
C ASN A 290 5.21 3.11 4.01
N ILE A 291 5.08 4.03 3.05
CA ILE A 291 5.71 3.88 1.73
C ILE A 291 7.22 3.69 1.86
N GLY A 292 7.90 4.46 2.72
CA GLY A 292 9.36 4.39 2.86
C GLY A 292 9.86 3.03 3.33
N ILE A 293 9.17 2.41 4.30
CA ILE A 293 9.53 1.07 4.77
C ILE A 293 9.23 0.03 3.69
N LEU A 294 8.09 0.10 2.98
CA LEU A 294 7.78 -0.82 1.90
C LEU A 294 8.77 -0.70 0.72
N THR A 295 9.12 0.52 0.31
CA THR A 295 10.13 0.81 -0.74
C THR A 295 11.49 0.18 -0.42
N SER A 296 11.84 0.00 0.86
CA SER A 296 13.13 -0.61 1.23
C SER A 296 13.21 -2.12 0.95
N LEU A 297 12.08 -2.80 0.77
CA LEU A 297 12.04 -4.25 0.55
C LEU A 297 12.77 -4.67 -0.73
N VAL A 298 12.74 -3.85 -1.77
CA VAL A 298 13.41 -4.16 -3.06
C VAL A 298 14.93 -4.34 -2.91
N LYS A 299 15.55 -3.69 -1.91
CA LYS A 299 16.98 -3.88 -1.59
C LYS A 299 17.22 -5.27 -0.97
N VAL A 300 16.30 -5.75 -0.13
CA VAL A 300 16.39 -7.08 0.47
C VAL A 300 16.30 -8.14 -0.64
N TYR A 301 15.33 -7.99 -1.54
CA TYR A 301 15.20 -8.83 -2.72
C TYR A 301 16.46 -8.83 -3.60
N ALA A 302 17.01 -7.65 -3.93
CA ALA A 302 18.23 -7.57 -4.76
C ALA A 302 19.43 -8.26 -4.10
N ARG A 303 19.59 -8.12 -2.78
CA ARG A 303 20.64 -8.82 -2.03
C ARG A 303 20.45 -10.33 -2.05
N GLN A 304 19.22 -10.81 -1.91
CA GLN A 304 18.91 -12.24 -2.04
C GLN A 304 19.31 -12.76 -3.43
N GLN A 305 18.91 -12.06 -4.49
CA GLN A 305 19.27 -12.43 -5.86
C GLN A 305 20.78 -12.43 -6.10
N GLN A 306 21.51 -11.47 -5.52
CA GLN A 306 22.97 -11.46 -5.60
C GLN A 306 23.59 -12.68 -4.90
N ILE A 307 23.13 -13.01 -3.69
CA ILE A 307 23.61 -14.20 -2.96
C ILE A 307 23.28 -15.49 -3.74
N GLU A 308 22.10 -15.59 -4.34
CA GLU A 308 21.71 -16.73 -5.17
C GLU A 308 22.55 -16.83 -6.44
N ALA A 309 22.84 -15.70 -7.09
CA ALA A 309 23.71 -15.64 -8.27
C ALA A 309 25.15 -16.04 -7.91
N GLU A 310 25.69 -15.55 -6.78
CA GLU A 310 27.01 -15.94 -6.26
C GLU A 310 27.05 -17.45 -5.95
N ARG A 311 26.00 -18.00 -5.34
CA ARG A 311 25.87 -19.46 -5.09
C ARG A 311 25.82 -20.26 -6.39
N LYS A 312 25.12 -19.77 -7.43
CA LYS A 312 25.05 -20.44 -8.73
C LYS A 312 26.37 -20.34 -9.52
N ALA A 313 27.07 -19.21 -9.41
CA ALA A 313 28.35 -18.98 -10.08
C ALA A 313 29.50 -19.79 -9.46
N THR A 314 29.41 -20.11 -8.18
CA THR A 314 30.37 -21.00 -7.49
C THR A 314 29.60 -22.16 -6.83
N PRO A 315 29.19 -23.16 -7.62
CA PRO A 315 28.40 -24.28 -7.10
C PRO A 315 29.22 -25.02 -6.06
N ILE A 316 28.74 -24.96 -4.82
CA ILE A 316 29.39 -25.66 -3.72
C ILE A 316 28.97 -27.13 -3.78
N VAL A 317 29.94 -28.01 -3.93
CA VAL A 317 29.74 -29.45 -3.93
C VAL A 317 29.59 -29.91 -2.48
N ALA A 318 28.59 -30.76 -2.22
CA ALA A 318 28.39 -31.39 -0.91
C ALA A 318 29.48 -32.46 -0.66
N GLY A 319 29.91 -32.60 0.59
CA GLY A 319 31.00 -33.50 0.97
C GLY A 319 32.32 -32.81 1.30
N PHE A 320 33.37 -33.61 1.41
CA PHE A 320 34.68 -33.21 1.93
C PHE A 320 35.81 -33.57 0.97
N ILE A 321 36.91 -32.82 1.03
CA ILE A 321 38.12 -33.15 0.27
C ILE A 321 38.97 -34.11 1.11
N GLY A 322 39.00 -35.36 0.68
CA GLY A 322 39.81 -36.42 1.30
C GLY A 322 39.31 -36.85 2.69
N GLU A 323 39.96 -37.88 3.23
CA GLU A 323 39.62 -38.46 4.52
C GLU A 323 40.33 -37.75 5.68
N VAL A 324 39.75 -37.80 6.90
CA VAL A 324 40.40 -37.22 8.09
C VAL A 324 41.77 -37.85 8.32
N GLY A 325 42.81 -37.02 8.41
CA GLY A 325 44.21 -37.42 8.51
C GLY A 325 44.95 -37.56 7.18
N GLU A 326 44.24 -37.56 6.05
CA GLU A 326 44.84 -37.62 4.73
C GLU A 326 45.64 -36.35 4.41
N ARG A 327 46.76 -36.50 3.70
CA ARG A 327 47.56 -35.38 3.19
C ARG A 327 47.29 -35.14 1.71
N ILE A 328 46.36 -34.25 1.44
CA ILE A 328 45.94 -33.82 0.11
C ILE A 328 46.94 -32.81 -0.50
N LYS A 329 47.06 -32.81 -1.83
CA LYS A 329 48.04 -32.02 -2.60
C LYS A 329 47.37 -31.17 -3.66
N ASN A 330 48.06 -30.12 -4.11
CA ASN A 330 47.66 -29.24 -5.22
C ASN A 330 46.24 -28.67 -5.07
N ILE A 331 45.96 -28.07 -3.91
CA ILE A 331 44.66 -27.46 -3.65
C ILE A 331 44.69 -26.05 -4.27
N ALA A 332 43.76 -25.76 -5.16
CA ALA A 332 43.57 -24.43 -5.74
C ALA A 332 42.12 -23.98 -5.52
N GLY A 333 41.92 -22.67 -5.33
CA GLY A 333 40.60 -22.14 -5.07
C GLY A 333 40.56 -20.62 -4.94
N VAL A 334 39.38 -20.11 -4.60
CA VAL A 334 39.10 -18.68 -4.39
C VAL A 334 38.80 -18.44 -2.91
N ALA A 335 39.39 -17.38 -2.34
CA ALA A 335 39.10 -16.96 -0.98
C ALA A 335 37.67 -16.42 -0.85
N LYS A 336 36.84 -17.07 -0.04
CA LYS A 336 35.45 -16.67 0.26
C LYS A 336 35.37 -15.79 1.50
N THR A 337 36.17 -16.08 2.51
CA THR A 337 36.21 -15.29 3.75
C THR A 337 37.63 -15.25 4.26
N VAL A 338 38.10 -14.04 4.57
CA VAL A 338 39.38 -13.80 5.22
C VAL A 338 39.08 -13.03 6.49
N TYR A 339 39.32 -13.65 7.64
CA TYR A 339 39.16 -13.02 8.95
C TYR A 339 40.50 -12.99 9.66
N ARG A 340 40.96 -11.78 10.01
CA ARG A 340 42.22 -11.56 10.72
C ARG A 340 41.89 -11.25 12.17
N ASP A 341 42.53 -11.96 13.09
CA ASP A 341 42.35 -11.79 14.52
C ASP A 341 43.70 -11.50 15.17
N GLU A 342 43.76 -10.43 15.95
CA GLU A 342 44.94 -10.01 16.68
C GLU A 342 44.86 -10.58 18.10
N GLY A 343 45.40 -11.79 18.26
CA GLY A 343 45.46 -12.47 19.54
C GLY A 343 46.69 -12.06 20.36
N TYR A 344 46.70 -12.48 21.64
CA TYR A 344 47.83 -12.29 22.57
C TYR A 344 49.19 -12.80 22.07
N TYR A 345 49.20 -13.71 21.09
CA TYR A 345 50.41 -14.37 20.55
C TYR A 345 50.72 -13.94 19.10
N GLY A 346 50.11 -12.85 18.62
CA GLY A 346 50.28 -12.33 17.26
C GLY A 346 49.06 -12.54 16.38
N MET A 347 49.13 -12.01 15.15
CA MET A 347 48.05 -12.08 14.18
C MET A 347 47.86 -13.49 13.60
N ARG A 348 46.63 -13.97 13.63
CA ARG A 348 46.19 -15.20 12.94
C ARG A 348 45.17 -14.85 11.87
N THR A 349 45.09 -15.68 10.83
CA THR A 349 44.10 -15.51 9.75
C THR A 349 43.27 -16.77 9.57
N LEU A 350 41.96 -16.65 9.65
CA LEU A 350 41.02 -17.66 9.17
C LEU A 350 40.78 -17.42 7.68
N LEU A 351 41.13 -18.40 6.87
CA LEU A 351 40.77 -18.48 5.47
C LEU A 351 39.64 -19.50 5.32
N VAL A 352 38.53 -19.08 4.72
CA VAL A 352 37.52 -19.97 4.14
C VAL A 352 37.63 -19.85 2.63
N GLY A 353 37.92 -20.95 1.95
CA GLY A 353 38.07 -21.00 0.49
C GLY A 353 37.04 -21.92 -0.14
N ILE A 354 36.72 -21.66 -1.40
CA ILE A 354 36.04 -22.63 -2.26
C ILE A 354 37.08 -23.13 -3.26
N THR A 355 37.32 -24.42 -3.27
CA THR A 355 38.28 -25.05 -4.19
C THR A 355 37.72 -25.13 -5.60
N ASP A 356 38.58 -25.33 -6.60
CA ASP A 356 38.15 -25.39 -8.02
C ASP A 356 37.20 -26.56 -8.31
N ASP A 357 37.23 -27.63 -7.50
CA ASP A 357 36.29 -28.75 -7.52
C ASP A 357 35.01 -28.48 -6.69
N GLY A 358 34.84 -27.27 -6.16
CA GLY A 358 33.62 -26.78 -5.53
C GLY A 358 33.47 -27.10 -4.04
N HIS A 359 34.44 -27.74 -3.39
CA HIS A 359 34.37 -28.03 -1.96
C HIS A 359 34.77 -26.82 -1.10
N VAL A 360 34.23 -26.74 0.12
CA VAL A 360 34.61 -25.69 1.08
C VAL A 360 35.77 -26.17 1.95
N ILE A 361 36.80 -25.35 2.07
CA ILE A 361 37.91 -25.58 3.00
C ILE A 361 37.98 -24.46 4.05
N THR A 362 38.44 -24.81 5.25
CA THR A 362 38.79 -23.82 6.27
C THR A 362 40.20 -24.03 6.78
N TRP A 363 40.91 -22.94 7.02
CA TRP A 363 42.26 -22.99 7.57
C TRP A 363 42.53 -21.80 8.48
N TRP A 364 42.90 -22.09 9.72
CA TRP A 364 43.49 -21.11 10.64
C TRP A 364 45.01 -21.07 10.46
N ALA A 365 45.49 -20.03 9.77
CA ALA A 365 46.90 -19.71 9.68
C ALA A 365 47.38 -19.05 10.98
N SER A 366 48.52 -19.51 11.50
CA SER A 366 49.19 -18.93 12.67
C SER A 366 49.96 -17.64 12.36
N LYS A 367 49.69 -17.03 11.20
CA LYS A 367 50.30 -15.78 10.73
C LYS A 367 49.27 -15.00 9.92
N SER A 368 49.54 -13.72 9.69
CA SER A 368 48.81 -12.93 8.71
C SER A 368 49.01 -13.50 7.30
N LEU A 369 47.93 -13.65 6.54
CA LEU A 369 47.97 -13.94 5.11
C LEU A 369 47.67 -12.67 4.32
N ASP A 370 48.48 -12.43 3.29
CA ASP A 370 48.31 -11.34 2.33
C ASP A 370 47.35 -11.77 1.21
N ILE A 371 46.13 -12.14 1.61
CA ILE A 371 45.04 -12.55 0.71
C ILE A 371 43.77 -11.79 1.06
N GLU A 372 43.04 -11.35 0.05
CA GLU A 372 41.74 -10.70 0.17
C GLU A 372 40.62 -11.58 -0.40
N VAL A 373 39.38 -11.32 0.02
CA VAL A 373 38.21 -12.03 -0.50
C VAL A 373 38.12 -11.85 -2.02
N GLY A 374 37.90 -12.95 -2.74
CA GLY A 374 37.84 -13.00 -4.20
C GLY A 374 39.16 -13.33 -4.89
N GLN A 375 40.30 -13.29 -4.19
CA GLN A 375 41.59 -13.67 -4.78
C GLN A 375 41.76 -15.19 -4.90
N ARG A 376 42.45 -15.62 -5.96
CA ARG A 376 42.84 -17.03 -6.15
C ARG A 376 44.07 -17.37 -5.30
N PHE A 377 44.10 -18.58 -4.80
CA PHE A 377 45.23 -19.11 -4.04
C PHE A 377 45.54 -20.54 -4.44
N THR A 378 46.76 -20.97 -4.15
CA THR A 378 47.19 -22.36 -4.21
C THR A 378 47.80 -22.79 -2.88
N ILE A 379 47.62 -24.06 -2.54
CA ILE A 379 48.27 -24.75 -1.43
C ILE A 379 48.89 -26.03 -1.99
N GLY A 380 50.22 -26.12 -1.96
CA GLY A 380 50.94 -27.28 -2.46
C GLY A 380 50.55 -28.60 -1.77
N ALA A 381 50.33 -28.58 -0.45
CA ALA A 381 49.76 -29.71 0.29
C ALA A 381 49.22 -29.28 1.67
N ALA A 382 48.18 -29.95 2.17
CA ALA A 382 47.66 -29.80 3.53
C ALA A 382 47.16 -31.13 4.08
N THR A 383 47.07 -31.25 5.40
CA THR A 383 46.47 -32.43 6.05
C THR A 383 45.05 -32.11 6.48
N VAL A 384 44.10 -32.96 6.09
CA VAL A 384 42.71 -32.88 6.55
C VAL A 384 42.71 -33.13 8.05
N LYS A 385 42.38 -32.08 8.82
CA LYS A 385 42.33 -32.11 10.28
C LYS A 385 41.00 -32.67 10.76
N ASN A 386 39.91 -32.22 10.15
CA ASN A 386 38.55 -32.62 10.53
C ASN A 386 37.58 -32.33 9.38
N HIS A 387 36.45 -33.03 9.39
CA HIS A 387 35.26 -32.68 8.64
C HIS A 387 34.30 -31.94 9.57
N ASP A 388 33.75 -30.82 9.11
CA ASP A 388 32.86 -29.98 9.90
C ASP A 388 31.62 -29.59 9.07
N ASN A 389 30.52 -29.24 9.74
CA ASN A 389 29.32 -28.74 9.10
C ASN A 389 28.90 -27.44 9.77
N TYR A 390 29.01 -26.33 9.04
CA TYR A 390 28.65 -25.02 9.55
C TYR A 390 27.43 -24.48 8.80
N LYS A 391 26.32 -24.32 9.53
CA LYS A 391 25.03 -23.85 8.98
C LYS A 391 24.55 -24.70 7.78
N GLY A 392 24.72 -26.01 7.85
CA GLY A 392 24.28 -26.94 6.80
C GLY A 392 25.26 -27.09 5.63
N GLN A 393 26.42 -26.42 5.66
CA GLN A 393 27.46 -26.53 4.64
C GLN A 393 28.62 -27.38 5.15
N ASP A 394 28.94 -28.45 4.43
CA ASP A 394 30.12 -29.29 4.68
C ASP A 394 31.40 -28.51 4.41
N GLN A 395 32.37 -28.63 5.32
CA GLN A 395 33.66 -27.93 5.28
C GLN A 395 34.80 -28.86 5.68
N THR A 396 35.89 -28.82 4.93
CA THR A 396 37.12 -29.57 5.23
C THR A 396 38.09 -28.67 6.00
N VAL A 397 38.33 -28.97 7.27
CA VAL A 397 39.27 -28.21 8.10
C VAL A 397 40.69 -28.67 7.79
N LEU A 398 41.55 -27.76 7.37
CA LEU A 398 42.93 -28.05 7.01
C LEU A 398 43.91 -27.73 8.14
N SER A 399 45.00 -28.48 8.17
CA SER A 399 46.15 -28.24 9.04
C SER A 399 47.47 -28.43 8.30
N ARG A 400 48.52 -27.76 8.78
CA ARG A 400 49.88 -27.84 8.23
C ARG A 400 49.93 -27.67 6.69
N PRO A 401 49.35 -26.59 6.14
CA PRO A 401 49.51 -26.30 4.73
C PRO A 401 50.95 -25.92 4.42
N SER A 402 51.41 -26.29 3.23
CA SER A 402 52.73 -25.98 2.68
C SER A 402 52.59 -25.29 1.34
N LYS A 403 53.49 -24.34 1.04
CA LYS A 403 53.49 -23.56 -0.21
C LYS A 403 52.13 -22.89 -0.46
N PHE A 404 51.71 -22.06 0.49
CA PHE A 404 50.54 -21.18 0.27
C PHE A 404 51.00 -19.98 -0.56
N GLU A 405 50.41 -19.81 -1.72
CA GLU A 405 50.70 -18.73 -2.66
C GLU A 405 49.39 -18.08 -3.11
N VAL A 406 49.40 -16.75 -3.21
CA VAL A 406 48.28 -15.97 -3.74
C VAL A 406 48.58 -15.69 -5.21
N CYS A 407 47.66 -16.04 -6.09
CA CYS A 407 47.82 -15.79 -7.52
C CYS A 407 47.57 -14.30 -7.78
N THR A 408 48.61 -13.52 -8.00
CA THR A 408 48.50 -12.16 -8.52
C THR A 408 48.10 -12.25 -9.98
N GLY A 409 46.98 -11.64 -10.36
CA GLY A 409 46.34 -11.80 -11.67
C GLY A 409 47.07 -11.16 -12.84
N GLU A 410 48.27 -11.63 -13.17
CA GLU A 410 48.92 -11.33 -14.46
C GLU A 410 48.76 -12.46 -15.50
N ASP A 411 48.22 -13.63 -15.14
CA ASP A 411 48.04 -14.74 -16.09
C ASP A 411 46.57 -15.16 -16.24
N ASN A 412 45.76 -14.28 -16.82
CA ASN A 412 44.48 -14.64 -17.45
C ASN A 412 44.40 -13.90 -18.80
N GLU A 413 45.10 -14.44 -19.81
CA GLU A 413 44.73 -14.28 -21.23
C GLU A 413 43.60 -15.27 -21.58
#